data_AF-A0A420FI55-F1
#
_entry.id   AF-A0A420FI55-F1
#
_cell.length_a   1.000
_cell.length_b   1.000
_cell.length_c   1.000
_cell.angle_alpha   90.00
_cell.angle_beta   90.00
_cell.angle_gamma   90.00
#
_symmetry.space_group_name_H-M   'P 1'
#
loop_
_entity.id
_entity.type
_entity.pdbx_description
1 polymer ?
#
loop_
_entity_poly.entity_id
_entity_poly.type
_entity_poly.pdbx_seq_one_letter_code
_entity_poly.pdbx_strand_id
1 'polypeptide(L)'
;MMTAAVLSLSSCGSGEKDPVAYNNSIITVINSSEKHVTDMNAAMNGSDYSKAEQVRADWEKSLNDDIKKVEELGDFKGDATFQKAVLDGLNGYKKIVTEDYPKLIELRKNKTPDAAKESALLDNINKAFENMSNGVNQASTAFESKYKS
;
A
#
# COMPACT_ATOMS: atom_id res chain seq x y z
N MET A 1 12.08 37.58 32.07
CA MET A 1 12.72 37.17 30.80
C MET A 1 12.81 35.66 30.79
N MET A 2 11.96 34.99 30.01
CA MET A 2 12.03 33.53 29.83
C MET A 2 13.12 33.24 28.80
N THR A 3 14.22 32.64 29.22
CA THR A 3 15.15 31.95 28.33
C THR A 3 14.79 30.48 28.33
N ALA A 4 13.90 30.09 27.41
CA ALA A 4 13.69 28.70 27.06
C ALA A 4 14.90 28.24 26.22
N ALA A 5 15.82 27.51 26.85
CA ALA A 5 16.83 26.75 26.15
C ALA A 5 16.12 25.59 25.42
N VAL A 6 15.93 25.73 24.11
CA VAL A 6 15.49 24.63 23.26
C VAL A 6 16.67 23.68 23.14
N LEU A 7 16.62 22.61 23.93
CA LEU A 7 17.47 21.43 23.78
C LEU A 7 17.06 20.74 22.49
N SER A 8 17.72 21.07 21.38
CA SER A 8 17.68 20.28 20.16
C SER A 8 18.43 18.97 20.42
N LEU A 9 17.71 17.99 20.97
CA LEU A 9 18.20 16.63 21.15
C LEU A 9 18.58 16.03 19.80
N SER A 10 19.78 15.47 19.80
CA SER A 10 20.46 14.79 18.72
C SER A 10 19.59 13.73 18.04
N SER A 11 19.50 13.78 16.71
CA SER A 11 19.40 12.54 15.93
C SER A 11 20.73 12.34 15.21
N CYS A 12 21.66 11.66 15.89
CA CYS A 12 22.70 10.90 15.22
C CYS A 12 22.02 9.72 14.50
N GLY A 13 21.54 9.99 13.29
CA GLY A 13 21.14 9.00 12.30
C GLY A 13 21.86 9.23 10.99
N SER A 14 23.12 9.66 11.05
CA SER A 14 23.99 9.90 9.88
C SER A 14 24.68 8.61 9.45
N GLY A 15 23.92 7.53 9.25
CA GLY A 15 24.26 6.60 8.19
C GLY A 15 23.72 7.23 6.92
N GLU A 16 24.56 7.54 5.93
CA GLU A 16 24.05 8.00 4.64
C GLU A 16 22.99 6.99 4.15
N LYS A 17 21.73 7.42 4.04
CA LYS A 17 20.71 6.61 3.39
C LYS A 17 21.16 6.45 1.94
N ASP A 18 21.55 5.22 1.58
CA ASP A 18 21.87 4.84 0.22
C ASP A 18 20.57 4.83 -0.61
N PRO A 19 20.52 5.53 -1.76
CA PRO A 19 19.29 5.65 -2.54
C PRO A 19 18.83 4.30 -3.10
N VAL A 20 19.75 3.42 -3.48
CA VAL A 20 19.42 2.07 -3.99
C VAL A 20 18.82 1.22 -2.88
N ALA A 21 19.41 1.21 -1.69
CA ALA A 21 18.92 0.47 -0.54
C ALA A 21 17.54 0.98 -0.08
N TYR A 22 17.33 2.30 -0.09
CA TYR A 22 16.03 2.91 0.24
C TYR A 22 14.95 2.51 -0.77
N ASN A 23 15.25 2.62 -2.07
CA ASN A 23 14.34 2.22 -3.14
C ASN A 23 13.98 0.72 -3.06
N ASN A 24 15.00 -0.14 -2.92
CA ASN A 24 14.80 -1.58 -2.82
C ASN A 24 13.96 -1.98 -1.59
N SER A 25 14.15 -1.30 -0.45
CA SER A 25 13.34 -1.53 0.75
C SER A 25 11.87 -1.24 0.50
N ILE A 26 11.59 -0.13 -0.19
CA ILE A 26 10.22 0.26 -0.57
C ILE A 26 9.62 -0.74 -1.57
N ILE A 27 10.33 -1.08 -2.65
CA ILE A 27 9.82 -2.00 -3.67
C ILE A 27 9.53 -3.39 -3.07
N THR A 28 10.37 -3.87 -2.15
CA THR A 28 10.12 -5.13 -1.43
C THR A 28 8.81 -5.10 -0.64
N VAL A 29 8.50 -3.98 0.01
CA VAL A 29 7.24 -3.80 0.73
C VAL A 29 6.05 -3.89 -0.23
N ILE A 30 6.15 -3.31 -1.42
CA ILE A 30 5.03 -3.28 -2.38
C ILE A 30 4.79 -4.65 -3.00
N ASN A 31 5.87 -5.39 -3.30
CA ASN A 31 5.79 -6.73 -3.87
C ASN A 31 5.17 -7.76 -2.91
N SER A 32 5.05 -7.46 -1.61
CA SER A 32 4.38 -8.33 -0.64
C SER A 32 2.90 -8.60 -1.02
N SER A 33 2.27 -7.65 -1.72
CA SER A 33 0.85 -7.70 -2.05
C SER A 33 0.55 -8.64 -3.24
N GLU A 34 1.53 -8.98 -4.08
CA GLU A 34 1.30 -9.80 -5.29
C GLU A 34 0.67 -11.16 -4.98
N LYS A 35 1.13 -11.81 -3.92
CA LYS A 35 0.59 -13.10 -3.48
C LYS A 35 -0.87 -12.97 -3.05
N HIS A 36 -1.20 -11.92 -2.30
CA HIS A 36 -2.57 -11.68 -1.84
C HIS A 36 -3.52 -11.39 -3.00
N VAL A 37 -3.08 -10.62 -4.00
CA VAL A 37 -3.85 -10.39 -5.23
C VAL A 37 -4.12 -11.71 -5.96
N THR A 38 -3.09 -12.53 -6.12
CA THR A 38 -3.21 -13.85 -6.77
C THR A 38 -4.20 -14.76 -6.02
N ASP A 39 -4.04 -14.87 -4.70
CA ASP A 39 -4.90 -15.71 -3.86
C ASP A 39 -6.35 -15.20 -3.84
N MET A 40 -6.55 -13.88 -3.82
CA MET A 40 -7.87 -13.26 -3.83
C MET A 40 -8.58 -13.52 -5.16
N ASN A 41 -7.88 -13.35 -6.28
CA ASN A 41 -8.44 -13.65 -7.60
C ASN A 41 -8.79 -15.13 -7.73
N ALA A 42 -7.94 -16.04 -7.25
CA ALA A 42 -8.21 -17.47 -7.25
C ALA A 42 -9.47 -17.81 -6.42
N ALA A 43 -9.57 -17.28 -5.20
CA ALA A 43 -10.72 -17.50 -4.33
C ALA A 43 -12.02 -16.94 -4.93
N MET A 44 -11.99 -15.71 -5.44
CA MET A 44 -13.15 -15.04 -6.02
C MET A 44 -13.63 -15.71 -7.32
N ASN A 45 -12.71 -16.16 -8.18
CA ASN A 45 -13.06 -16.90 -9.40
C ASN A 45 -13.57 -18.30 -9.09
N GLY A 46 -13.03 -18.95 -8.05
CA GLY A 46 -13.51 -20.24 -7.54
C GLY A 46 -14.82 -20.15 -6.76
N SER A 47 -15.36 -18.95 -6.54
CA SER A 47 -16.51 -18.71 -5.65
C SER A 47 -16.29 -19.22 -4.22
N ASP A 48 -15.02 -19.36 -3.80
CA ASP A 48 -14.65 -19.73 -2.44
C ASP A 48 -14.62 -18.47 -1.58
N TYR A 49 -15.81 -18.02 -1.22
CA TYR A 49 -15.98 -16.78 -0.47
C TYR A 49 -15.46 -16.86 0.96
N SER A 50 -15.39 -18.06 1.55
CA SER A 50 -14.74 -18.26 2.85
C SER A 50 -13.24 -18.04 2.74
N LYS A 51 -12.61 -18.54 1.67
CA LYS A 51 -11.21 -18.28 1.39
C LYS A 51 -10.97 -16.82 1.04
N ALA A 52 -11.84 -16.18 0.25
CA ALA A 52 -11.72 -14.77 -0.09
C ALA A 52 -11.75 -13.88 1.16
N GLU A 53 -12.64 -14.17 2.11
CA GLU A 53 -12.69 -13.49 3.41
C GLU A 53 -11.39 -13.67 4.20
N GLN A 54 -10.83 -14.88 4.25
CA GLN A 54 -9.54 -15.14 4.89
C GLN A 54 -8.40 -14.35 4.22
N VAL A 55 -8.30 -14.42 2.89
CA VAL A 55 -7.24 -13.76 2.13
C VAL A 55 -7.27 -12.25 2.35
N ARG A 56 -8.46 -11.63 2.37
CA ARG A 56 -8.57 -10.19 2.63
C ARG A 56 -8.08 -9.84 4.04
N ALA A 57 -8.39 -10.65 5.06
CA ALA A 57 -8.02 -10.36 6.44
C ALA A 57 -6.51 -10.51 6.63
N ASP A 58 -5.92 -11.54 6.02
CA ASP A 58 -4.47 -11.74 5.99
C ASP A 58 -3.78 -10.58 5.26
N TRP A 59 -4.35 -10.11 4.14
CA TRP A 59 -3.82 -8.99 3.38
C TRP A 59 -3.92 -7.67 4.16
N GLU A 60 -5.03 -7.40 4.83
CA GLU A 60 -5.18 -6.21 5.69
C GLU A 60 -4.09 -6.18 6.77
N LYS A 61 -3.83 -7.32 7.41
CA LYS A 61 -2.75 -7.42 8.40
C LYS A 61 -1.39 -7.12 7.78
N SER A 62 -1.08 -7.72 6.62
CA SER A 62 0.18 -7.45 5.92
C SER A 62 0.32 -5.96 5.56
N LEU A 63 -0.75 -5.34 5.05
CA LEU A 63 -0.76 -3.92 4.70
C LEU A 63 -0.51 -3.02 5.91
N ASN A 64 -1.07 -3.35 7.08
CA ASN A 64 -0.78 -2.62 8.32
C ASN A 64 0.70 -2.73 8.71
N ASP A 65 1.28 -3.93 8.61
CA ASP A 65 2.70 -4.17 8.91
C ASP A 65 3.59 -3.42 7.90
N ASP A 66 3.20 -3.39 6.63
CA ASP A 66 3.93 -2.75 5.53
C ASP A 66 3.87 -1.22 5.56
N ILE A 67 2.70 -0.65 5.86
CA ILE A 67 2.53 0.80 6.11
C ILE A 67 3.47 1.24 7.23
N LYS A 68 3.48 0.50 8.35
CA LYS A 68 4.33 0.80 9.49
C LYS A 68 5.82 0.75 9.13
N LYS A 69 6.26 -0.26 8.36
CA LYS A 69 7.66 -0.32 7.87
C LYS A 69 8.02 0.91 7.06
N VAL A 70 7.14 1.36 6.16
CA VAL A 70 7.40 2.55 5.33
C VAL A 70 7.41 3.83 6.17
N GLU A 71 6.55 3.94 7.18
CA GLU A 71 6.59 5.04 8.15
C GLU A 71 7.92 5.06 8.93
N GLU A 72 8.38 3.90 9.40
CA GLU A 72 9.64 3.73 10.14
C GLU A 72 10.88 3.97 9.29
N LEU A 73 10.84 3.66 7.99
CA LEU A 73 11.91 4.03 7.04
C LEU A 73 12.13 5.54 6.99
N GLY A 74 11.08 6.33 7.23
CA GLY A 74 11.11 7.79 7.21
C GLY A 74 11.42 8.37 5.84
N ASP A 75 11.55 9.70 5.77
CA ASP A 75 11.91 10.38 4.53
C ASP A 75 13.31 10.03 4.04
N PHE A 76 13.60 10.29 2.76
CA PHE A 76 14.95 10.17 2.24
C PHE A 76 15.67 11.51 2.28
N LYS A 77 16.56 11.70 3.27
CA LYS A 77 17.37 12.93 3.43
C LYS A 77 16.49 14.21 3.44
N GLY A 78 15.35 14.16 4.14
CA GLY A 78 14.38 15.25 4.22
C GLY A 78 13.36 15.30 3.07
N ASP A 79 13.46 14.41 2.07
CA ASP A 79 12.47 14.29 0.99
C ASP A 79 11.49 13.15 1.24
N ALA A 80 10.28 13.51 1.63
CA ALA A 80 9.20 12.56 1.90
C ALA A 80 8.37 12.19 0.65
N THR A 81 8.69 12.71 -0.54
CA THR A 81 7.83 12.57 -1.73
C THR A 81 7.61 11.11 -2.09
N PHE A 82 8.68 10.32 -2.17
CA PHE A 82 8.57 8.91 -2.52
C PHE A 82 7.87 8.11 -1.42
N GLN A 83 8.22 8.36 -0.15
CA GLN A 83 7.58 7.72 1.01
C GLN A 83 6.05 7.94 0.98
N LYS A 84 5.61 9.20 0.77
CA LYS A 84 4.19 9.54 0.73
C LYS A 84 3.45 8.85 -0.41
N ALA A 85 4.03 8.82 -1.61
CA ALA A 85 3.41 8.12 -2.74
C ALA A 85 3.20 6.63 -2.47
N VAL A 86 4.16 6.00 -1.79
CA VAL A 86 4.07 4.58 -1.39
C VAL A 86 3.01 4.39 -0.30
N LEU A 87 2.99 5.25 0.72
CA LEU A 87 1.96 5.21 1.76
C LEU A 87 0.56 5.41 1.20
N ASP A 88 0.39 6.34 0.26
CA ASP A 88 -0.89 6.56 -0.43
C ASP A 88 -1.31 5.30 -1.20
N GLY A 89 -0.35 4.65 -1.87
CA GLY A 89 -0.55 3.38 -2.55
C GLY A 89 -1.02 2.25 -1.61
N LEU A 90 -0.29 2.02 -0.52
CA LEU A 90 -0.61 1.00 0.48
C LEU A 90 -1.96 1.27 1.16
N ASN A 91 -2.29 2.54 1.43
CA ASN A 91 -3.60 2.92 1.96
C ASN A 91 -4.72 2.71 0.94
N GLY A 92 -4.44 2.88 -0.35
CA GLY A 92 -5.36 2.51 -1.44
C GLY A 92 -5.68 1.02 -1.42
N TYR A 93 -4.67 0.16 -1.28
CA TYR A 93 -4.87 -1.29 -1.08
C TYR A 93 -5.68 -1.60 0.16
N LYS A 94 -5.32 -0.98 1.29
CA LYS A 94 -6.02 -1.22 2.55
C LYS A 94 -7.50 -0.90 2.42
N LYS A 95 -7.82 0.24 1.79
CA LYS A 95 -9.20 0.66 1.55
C LYS A 95 -10.01 -0.39 0.78
N ILE A 96 -9.49 -0.91 -0.34
CA ILE A 96 -10.25 -1.91 -1.12
C ILE A 96 -10.41 -3.22 -0.35
N VAL A 97 -9.42 -3.62 0.46
CA VAL A 97 -9.46 -4.82 1.30
C VAL A 97 -10.48 -4.69 2.43
N THR A 98 -10.60 -3.51 3.03
CA THR A 98 -11.50 -3.27 4.17
C THR A 98 -12.91 -2.86 3.76
N GLU A 99 -13.08 -2.27 2.57
CA GLU A 99 -14.36 -1.70 2.14
C GLU A 99 -14.98 -2.40 0.93
N ASP A 100 -14.23 -2.62 -0.15
CA ASP A 100 -14.81 -3.03 -1.44
C ASP A 100 -14.88 -4.55 -1.59
N TYR A 101 -13.83 -5.28 -1.21
CA TYR A 101 -13.84 -6.75 -1.23
C TYR A 101 -14.95 -7.36 -0.35
N PRO A 102 -15.21 -6.90 0.90
CA PRO A 102 -16.31 -7.43 1.70
C PRO A 102 -17.67 -7.27 1.00
N LYS A 103 -17.93 -6.11 0.40
CA LYS A 103 -19.17 -5.85 -0.35
C LYS A 103 -19.29 -6.74 -1.58
N LEU A 104 -18.18 -6.93 -2.32
CA LEU A 104 -18.16 -7.78 -3.50
C LEU A 104 -18.36 -9.26 -3.14
N ILE A 105 -17.74 -9.72 -2.06
CA ILE A 105 -17.91 -11.06 -1.52
C ILE A 105 -19.36 -11.28 -1.12
N GLU A 106 -19.95 -10.37 -0.33
CA GLU A 106 -21.34 -10.46 0.11
C GLU A 106 -22.30 -10.49 -1.08
N LEU A 107 -22.09 -9.59 -2.04
CA LEU A 107 -22.93 -9.50 -3.24
C LEU A 107 -22.94 -10.84 -4.01
N ARG A 108 -21.76 -11.43 -4.22
CA ARG A 108 -21.63 -12.71 -4.92
C ARG A 108 -22.17 -13.89 -4.10
N LYS A 109 -22.04 -13.87 -2.76
CA LYS A 109 -22.64 -14.87 -1.85
C LYS A 109 -24.16 -14.88 -1.89
N ASN A 110 -24.79 -13.71 -1.97
CA ASN A 110 -26.24 -13.55 -1.87
C ASN A 110 -27.00 -14.08 -3.09
N LYS A 111 -26.30 -14.47 -4.18
CA LYS A 111 -26.85 -15.03 -5.43
C LYS A 111 -27.98 -14.20 -6.08
N THR A 112 -28.21 -12.98 -5.59
CA THR A 112 -29.12 -12.00 -6.17
C THR A 112 -28.28 -11.11 -7.08
N PRO A 113 -28.47 -11.18 -8.41
CA PRO A 113 -27.65 -10.41 -9.32
C PRO A 113 -27.93 -8.91 -9.13
N ASP A 114 -26.87 -8.14 -8.86
CA ASP A 114 -26.87 -6.68 -8.97
C ASP A 114 -25.66 -6.27 -9.80
N ALA A 115 -25.80 -6.43 -11.12
CA ALA A 115 -24.71 -6.21 -12.05
C ALA A 115 -24.16 -4.79 -12.00
N ALA A 116 -25.00 -3.80 -11.68
CA ALA A 116 -24.58 -2.40 -11.57
C ALA A 116 -23.68 -2.19 -10.35
N LYS A 117 -24.08 -2.71 -9.18
CA LYS A 117 -23.23 -2.65 -7.98
C LYS A 117 -21.96 -3.47 -8.14
N GLU A 118 -22.04 -4.64 -8.74
CA GLU A 118 -20.87 -5.48 -8.99
C GLU A 118 -19.86 -4.77 -9.89
N SER A 119 -20.32 -4.22 -11.02
CA SER A 119 -19.46 -3.47 -11.95
C SER A 119 -18.81 -2.27 -11.26
N ALA A 120 -19.57 -1.51 -10.46
CA ALA A 120 -19.03 -0.36 -9.74
C ALA A 120 -17.93 -0.76 -8.74
N LEU A 121 -18.10 -1.88 -8.03
CA LEU A 121 -17.09 -2.40 -7.11
C LEU A 121 -15.83 -2.85 -7.85
N LEU A 122 -15.99 -3.59 -8.95
CA LEU A 122 -14.87 -4.04 -9.78
C LEU A 122 -14.10 -2.86 -10.39
N ASP A 123 -14.81 -1.83 -10.87
CA ASP A 123 -14.19 -0.61 -11.40
C ASP A 123 -13.41 0.14 -10.34
N ASN A 124 -13.95 0.24 -9.11
CA ASN A 124 -13.24 0.89 -8.00
C ASN A 124 -11.97 0.12 -7.61
N ILE A 125 -12.07 -1.21 -7.53
CA ILE A 125 -10.94 -2.10 -7.24
C ILE A 125 -9.86 -1.95 -8.32
N ASN A 126 -10.23 -2.03 -9.60
CA ASN A 126 -9.30 -1.90 -10.72
C ASN A 126 -8.64 -0.52 -10.76
N LYS A 127 -9.39 0.56 -10.55
CA LYS A 127 -8.84 1.92 -10.45
C LYS A 127 -7.86 2.07 -9.28
N ALA A 128 -8.12 1.42 -8.15
CA ALA A 128 -7.19 1.44 -7.03
C ALA A 128 -5.87 0.75 -7.39
N PHE A 129 -5.93 -0.42 -8.03
CA PHE A 129 -4.75 -1.12 -8.54
C PHE A 129 -3.95 -0.27 -9.54
N GLU A 130 -4.62 0.34 -10.52
CA GLU A 130 -3.99 1.19 -11.53
C GLU A 130 -3.35 2.44 -10.94
N ASN A 131 -4.10 3.19 -10.12
CA ASN A 131 -3.63 4.45 -9.54
C ASN A 131 -2.38 4.24 -8.69
N MET A 132 -2.34 3.17 -7.92
CA MET A 132 -1.19 2.87 -7.09
C MET A 132 -0.01 2.33 -7.91
N SER A 133 -0.22 1.42 -8.86
CA SER A 133 0.87 0.93 -9.72
C SER A 133 1.53 2.10 -10.46
N ASN A 134 0.72 2.98 -11.05
CA ASN A 134 1.20 4.17 -11.74
C ASN A 134 1.87 5.17 -10.77
N GLY A 135 1.26 5.44 -9.62
CA GLY A 135 1.77 6.40 -8.63
C GLY A 135 3.13 5.98 -8.04
N VAL A 136 3.25 4.71 -7.65
CA VAL A 136 4.51 4.15 -7.13
C VAL A 136 5.59 4.15 -8.21
N ASN A 137 5.30 3.67 -9.42
CA ASN A 137 6.29 3.61 -10.49
C ASN A 137 6.79 5.00 -10.89
N GLN A 138 5.89 5.98 -10.96
CA GLN A 138 6.25 7.38 -11.22
C GLN A 138 7.11 7.95 -10.09
N ALA A 139 6.74 7.71 -8.83
CA ALA A 139 7.49 8.21 -7.68
C ALA A 139 8.87 7.55 -7.57
N SER A 140 8.98 6.24 -7.83
CA SER A 140 10.23 5.48 -7.89
C SER A 140 11.15 6.04 -8.98
N THR A 141 10.64 6.20 -10.21
CA THR A 141 11.40 6.75 -11.33
C THR A 141 11.89 8.18 -11.03
N ALA A 142 11.03 9.02 -10.45
CA ALA A 142 11.39 10.38 -10.06
C ALA A 142 12.45 10.38 -8.94
N PHE A 143 12.35 9.48 -7.98
CA PHE A 143 13.30 9.31 -6.90
C PHE A 143 14.68 8.89 -7.42
N GLU A 144 14.75 7.84 -8.23
CA GLU A 144 15.97 7.34 -8.85
C GLU A 144 16.65 8.44 -9.70
N SER A 145 15.89 9.14 -10.52
CA SER A 145 16.38 10.26 -11.34
C SER A 145 16.95 11.40 -10.49
N LYS A 146 16.28 11.75 -9.38
CA LYS A 146 16.69 12.83 -8.49
C LYS A 146 17.95 12.50 -7.69
N TYR A 147 18.06 11.27 -7.21
CA TYR A 147 19.12 10.86 -6.29
C TYR A 147 20.25 10.09 -6.95
N LYS A 148 20.23 9.96 -8.29
CA LYS A 148 21.28 9.37 -9.14
C LYS A 148 22.03 8.23 -8.44
N SER A 149 21.36 7.10 -8.36
CA SER A 149 22.04 5.79 -8.30
C SER A 149 22.81 5.53 -9.59
#